data_AF-A0A6H9LAH6-F1
#
_entry.id   AF-A0A6H9LAH6-F1
#
_cell.length_a   1.000
_cell.length_b   1.000
_cell.length_c   1.000
_cell.angle_alpha   90.00
_cell.angle_beta   90.00
_cell.angle_gamma   90.00
#
_symmetry.space_group_name_H-M   'P 1'
#
loop_
_entity.id
_entity.type
_entity.pdbx_description
1 polymer ?
#
loop_
_entity_poly.entity_id
_entity_poly.type
_entity_poly.pdbx_seq_one_letter_code
_entity_poly.pdbx_strand_id
1 'polypeptide(L)' 'MKKVVYDLVGIDSSKKMTELTSELFTLEGIMNLSIAETEVEIEFDPKITREKEIVAILDAFEKK' A
#
# COMPACT_ATOMS: atom_id res chain seq x y z
N MET A 1 6.32 10.88 11.32
CA MET A 1 5.32 9.89 10.90
C MET A 1 4.47 10.51 9.79
N LYS A 2 4.17 9.75 8.74
CA LYS A 2 3.26 10.15 7.65
C LYS A 2 2.29 9.01 7.32
N LYS A 3 1.16 9.37 6.72
CA LYS A 3 0.11 8.45 6.28
C LYS A 3 -0.26 8.75 4.82
N VAL A 4 -0.43 7.71 4.02
CA VAL A 4 -0.95 7.75 2.65
C VAL A 4 -2.25 6.97 2.62
N VAL A 5 -3.23 7.51 1.91
CA VAL A 5 -4.49 6.84 1.60
C VAL A 5 -4.56 6.77 0.08
N TYR A 6 -4.82 5.57 -0.44
CA TYR A 6 -4.91 5.31 -1.87
C TYR A 6 -6.18 4.53 -2.16
N ASP A 7 -7.07 5.12 -2.95
CA ASP A 7 -8.29 4.46 -3.40
C ASP A 7 -7.92 3.36 -4.40
N LEU A 8 -8.36 2.13 -4.14
CA LEU A 8 -8.16 1.00 -5.03
C LEU A 8 -9.50 0.59 -5.60
N VAL A 9 -9.60 0.59 -6.92
CA VAL A 9 -10.85 0.21 -7.59
C VAL A 9 -10.90 -1.31 -7.73
N GLY A 10 -11.71 -1.97 -6.89
CA GLY A 10 -12.09 -3.37 -7.08
C GLY A 10 -11.07 -4.41 -6.56
N ILE A 11 -10.50 -4.20 -5.37
CA ILE A 11 -9.78 -5.26 -4.65
C ILE A 11 -10.81 -6.14 -3.94
N ASP A 12 -11.60 -6.87 -4.73
CA ASP A 12 -12.65 -7.75 -4.21
C ASP A 12 -12.11 -9.15 -3.83
N SER A 13 -10.81 -9.38 -4.04
CA SER A 13 -10.18 -10.69 -3.84
C SER A 13 -9.19 -10.66 -2.69
N SER A 14 -9.44 -11.47 -1.65
CA SER A 14 -8.49 -11.73 -0.55
C SER A 14 -7.06 -12.07 -1.03
N LYS A 15 -6.94 -12.71 -2.20
CA LYS A 15 -5.65 -12.96 -2.86
C LYS A 15 -4.92 -11.66 -3.25
N LYS A 16 -5.64 -10.70 -3.83
CA LYS A 16 -5.10 -9.39 -4.22
C LYS A 16 -4.64 -8.60 -2.99
N MET A 17 -5.43 -8.59 -1.92
CA MET A 17 -5.04 -7.97 -0.64
C MET A 17 -3.74 -8.56 -0.07
N THR A 18 -3.60 -9.89 -0.12
CA THR A 18 -2.41 -10.60 0.38
C THR A 18 -1.17 -10.30 -0.47
N GLU A 19 -1.32 -10.21 -1.79
CA GLU A 19 -0.23 -9.87 -2.71
C GLU A 19 0.22 -8.42 -2.49
N LEU A 20 -0.71 -7.47 -2.44
CA LEU A 20 -0.41 -6.06 -2.19
C LEU A 20 0.25 -5.84 -0.81
N THR A 21 -0.26 -6.52 0.22
CA THR A 21 0.36 -6.53 1.55
C THR A 21 1.81 -7.00 1.45
N SER A 22 2.05 -8.10 0.75
CA SER A 22 3.40 -8.66 0.60
C SER A 22 4.34 -7.70 -0.13
N GLU A 23 3.88 -7.03 -1.19
CA GLU A 23 4.67 -6.02 -1.91
C GLU A 23 4.98 -4.81 -1.03
N LEU A 24 4.01 -4.28 -0.29
CA LEU A 24 4.21 -3.11 0.57
C LEU A 24 5.11 -3.41 1.77
N PHE A 25 5.03 -4.61 2.36
CA PHE A 25 5.92 -5.04 3.44
C PHE A 25 7.37 -5.25 2.98
N THR A 26 7.67 -5.24 1.67
CA THR A 26 9.06 -5.18 1.19
C THR A 26 9.71 -3.82 1.42
N LEU A 27 8.91 -2.76 1.58
CA LEU A 27 9.43 -1.43 1.88
C LEU A 27 9.82 -1.34 3.35
N GLU A 28 11.11 -1.16 3.61
CA GLU A 28 11.58 -0.83 4.96
C GLU A 28 10.99 0.51 5.39
N GLY A 29 10.32 0.55 6.54
CA GLY A 29 9.72 1.77 7.11
C GLY A 29 8.20 1.82 7.07
N ILE A 30 7.51 0.83 6.50
CA ILE A 30 6.07 0.66 6.70
C ILE A 30 5.84 0.24 8.15
N MET A 31 5.03 1.03 8.86
CA MET A 31 4.72 0.82 10.28
C MET A 31 3.34 0.21 10.48
N ASN A 32 2.37 0.65 9.68
CA ASN A 32 1.00 0.15 9.73
C ASN A 32 0.40 0.10 8.33
N LEU A 33 -0.46 -0.88 8.11
CA LEU A 33 -1.09 -1.14 6.83
C LEU A 33 -2.53 -1.60 7.09
N SER A 34 -3.48 -0.86 6.54
CA SER A 34 -4.90 -1.19 6.56
C SER A 34 -5.39 -1.28 5.11
N ILE A 35 -5.90 -2.44 4.72
CA ILE A 35 -6.46 -2.66 3.38
C ILE A 35 -7.95 -2.93 3.53
N ALA A 36 -8.75 -2.05 2.94
CA ALA A 36 -10.19 -2.23 2.76
C ALA A 36 -10.51 -2.58 1.29
N GLU A 37 -11.76 -2.89 1.01
CA GLU A 37 -12.22 -3.29 -0.34
C GLU A 37 -11.99 -2.20 -1.40
N THR A 38 -12.02 -0.94 -0.99
CA THR A 38 -11.95 0.24 -1.88
C THR A 38 -10.80 1.19 -1.59
N GLU A 39 -10.08 1.00 -0.49
CA GLU A 39 -9.03 1.92 -0.07
C GLU A 39 -7.91 1.19 0.69
N VAL A 40 -6.70 1.73 0.59
CA VAL A 40 -5.54 1.27 1.34
C VAL A 40 -4.92 2.44 2.07
N GLU A 41 -4.78 2.27 3.38
CA GLU A 41 -4.17 3.23 4.27
C GLU A 41 -2.83 2.69 4.77
N ILE A 42 -1.78 3.49 4.59
CA ILE A 42 -0.41 3.08 4.85
C ILE A 42 0.24 4.13 5.72
N GLU A 43 0.68 3.74 6.90
CA GLU A 43 1.48 4.58 7.79
C GLU A 43 2.94 4.16 7.69
N PHE A 44 3.82 5.13 7.44
CA PHE A 44 5.24 4.89 7.23
C PHE A 44 6.11 5.98 7.86
N ASP A 45 7.38 5.64 8.09
CA ASP A 45 8.39 6.63 8.47
C ASP A 45 8.94 7.33 7.20
N PRO A 46 8.63 8.62 6.98
CA PRO A 46 9.14 9.38 5.83
C PRO A 46 10.67 9.56 5.83
N LYS A 47 11.37 9.20 6.91
CA LYS A 47 12.83 9.17 6.96
C LYS A 47 13.41 7.90 6.32
N ILE A 48 12.62 6.82 6.25
CA ILE A 48 13.04 5.52 5.74
C ILE A 48 12.44 5.28 4.36
N THR A 49 11.11 5.37 4.23
CA THR A 49 10.37 5.17 2.99
C THR A 49 9.83 6.49 2.45
N ARG A 50 9.81 6.68 1.13
CA ARG A 50 9.14 7.84 0.52
C ARG A 50 7.74 7.49 0.04
N GLU A 51 6.82 8.44 0.19
CA GLU A 51 5.45 8.37 -0.34
C GLU A 51 5.39 7.92 -1.81
N LYS A 52 6.27 8.45 -2.65
CA LYS A 52 6.34 8.10 -4.08
C LYS A 52 6.61 6.61 -4.35
N GLU A 53 7.31 5.92 -3.44
CA GLU A 53 7.64 4.49 -3.60
C GLU A 53 6.41 3.64 -3.29
N ILE A 54 5.70 4.02 -2.22
CA ILE A 54 4.42 3.42 -1.84
C ILE A 54 3.39 3.60 -2.96
N VAL A 55 3.23 4.83 -3.45
CA VAL A 55 2.33 5.13 -4.58
C VAL A 55 2.72 4.33 -5.81
N ALA A 56 4.01 4.20 -6.14
CA ALA A 56 4.45 3.42 -7.30
C ALA A 56 4.08 1.94 -7.22
N ILE A 57 4.14 1.33 -6.02
CA ILE A 57 3.69 -0.07 -5.82
C ILE A 57 2.17 -0.17 -6.01
N LEU A 58 1.41 0.76 -5.42
CA LEU A 58 -0.06 0.79 -5.54
C LEU A 58 -0.51 0.97 -7.00
N ASP A 59 0.12 1.89 -7.73
CA ASP A 59 -0.11 2.13 -9.16
C ASP A 59 0.21 0.89 -10.01
N ALA A 60 1.34 0.22 -9.71
CA ALA A 60 1.75 -0.99 -10.41
C ALA A 60 0.80 -2.16 -10.14
N PHE A 61 0.26 -2.22 -8.92
CA PHE A 61 -0.71 -3.22 -8.50
C PHE A 61 -2.06 -3.04 -9.20
N GLU A 62 -2.55 -1.79 -9.32
CA GLU A 62 -3.81 -1.50 -10.01
C GLU A 62 -3.74 -1.77 -11.52
N LYS A 63 -2.57 -1.57 -12.13
CA LYS A 63 -2.34 -1.80 -13.57
C LYS A 63 -2.12 -3.27 -13.96
N LYS A 64 -2.10 -4.21 -13.01
CA LYS A 64 -1.84 -5.65 -13.21
C LYS A 64 -3.13 -6.45 -13.32
#